data_AF-A0A453JYJ8-F1
#
_entry.id   AF-A0A453JYJ8-F1
#
_cell.length_a   1.000
_cell.length_b   1.000
_cell.length_c   1.000
_cell.angle_alpha   90.00
_cell.angle_beta   90.00
_cell.angle_gamma   90.00
#
_symmetry.space_group_name_H-M   'P 1'
#
loop_
_entity.id
_entity.type
_entity.pdbx_description
1 polymer ?
#
loop_
_entity_poly.entity_id
_entity_poly.type
_entity_poly.pdbx_seq_one_letter_code
_entity_poly.pdbx_strand_id
1 'polypeptide(L)'
;MEESFVPLRGIKNDVRGRLACYKQDWTGGFSAGIRILAPTTYIFFASAIPVISFGEQLERSTDGVLTAVQTLASTALCGIIHSIVGGQPLLILGVAEPTVIMYTFMFSFAKDRADLGPNLFLAWAGWVCVWTALLLFLLAVLGACSIINRFTRIAGELFGLLIAMLFMQQAIKGLVDEFRIPERENIKALQYIPSWRFANGMFAIVLSFGLLLTALRSRKARSWRYGAGWLRGFIADYGVPLMVLVWTGVSYIPHDSVPKGIPRRLFSPNPWSPGAYDNWTVIKDMAQVPVMYIIGAFMPATMIAVLYYFDHSVASQLAQQAEFNLRKPPSFHYDLLLLGFLTLMCGLIGIPPSNGVIPQSPMHTKSLATLKHQVGYEECSEILIFDQYLTLPFK
;
A
#
# COMPACT_ATOMS: atom_id res chain seq x y z
N MET A 1 -3.90 33.17 -13.46
CA MET A 1 -3.63 34.15 -12.39
C MET A 1 -2.49 33.58 -11.57
N GLU A 2 -1.28 34.12 -11.73
CA GLU A 2 -0.14 33.78 -10.90
C GLU A 2 -0.46 34.24 -9.47
N GLU A 3 -0.93 33.32 -8.63
CA GLU A 3 -1.12 33.61 -7.21
C GLU A 3 0.26 33.84 -6.59
N SER A 4 0.46 35.05 -6.05
CA SER A 4 1.59 35.39 -5.21
C SER A 4 1.83 34.26 -4.20
N PHE A 5 3.01 33.65 -4.27
CA PHE A 5 3.40 32.51 -3.46
C PHE A 5 3.50 32.93 -1.99
N VAL A 6 2.42 32.75 -1.24
CA VAL A 6 2.41 32.96 0.20
C VAL A 6 2.62 31.59 0.86
N PRO A 7 3.78 31.34 1.51
CA PRO A 7 4.00 30.08 2.20
C PRO A 7 2.88 29.85 3.24
N LEU A 8 2.46 28.60 3.42
CA LEU A 8 1.39 28.16 4.34
C LEU A 8 -0.06 28.51 3.94
N ARG A 9 -0.29 29.35 2.93
CA ARG A 9 -1.67 29.71 2.52
C ARG A 9 -2.46 28.49 2.00
N GLY A 10 -1.80 27.60 1.25
CA GLY A 10 -2.39 26.35 0.75
C GLY A 10 -2.86 25.45 1.89
N ILE A 11 -2.00 25.17 2.87
CA ILE A 11 -2.33 24.34 4.05
C ILE A 11 -3.49 24.95 4.84
N LYS A 12 -3.48 26.28 5.07
CA LYS A 12 -4.55 26.95 5.82
C LYS A 12 -5.90 26.87 5.12
N ASN A 13 -5.91 26.98 3.78
CA ASN A 13 -7.13 26.86 2.99
C ASN A 13 -7.67 25.42 3.01
N ASP A 14 -6.79 24.43 2.83
CA ASP A 14 -7.14 23.01 2.85
C ASP A 14 -7.74 22.60 4.21
N VAL A 15 -7.10 23.00 5.31
CA VAL A 15 -7.58 22.74 6.68
C VAL A 15 -8.92 23.43 6.95
N ARG A 16 -9.09 24.69 6.54
CA ARG A 16 -10.35 25.42 6.74
C ARG A 16 -11.51 24.81 5.96
N GLY A 17 -11.26 24.39 4.72
CA GLY A 17 -12.26 23.71 3.89
C GLY A 17 -12.68 22.37 4.50
N ARG A 18 -11.72 21.60 5.01
CA ARG A 18 -11.99 20.28 5.59
C ARG A 18 -12.62 20.31 6.97
N LEU A 19 -12.23 21.24 7.84
CA LEU A 19 -12.86 21.40 9.15
C LEU A 19 -14.37 21.67 9.07
N ALA A 20 -14.83 22.33 8.00
CA ALA A 20 -16.26 22.57 7.77
C ALA A 20 -17.03 21.27 7.44
N CYS A 21 -16.41 20.36 6.71
CA CYS A 21 -17.00 19.07 6.31
C CYS A 21 -16.81 17.97 7.36
N TYR A 22 -15.82 18.07 8.24
CA TYR A 22 -15.44 16.98 9.16
C TYR A 22 -16.58 16.50 10.07
N LYS A 23 -17.45 17.40 10.56
CA LYS A 23 -18.61 17.01 11.37
C LYS A 23 -19.66 16.25 10.57
N GLN A 24 -19.89 16.69 9.33
CA GLN A 24 -20.70 15.93 8.40
C GLN A 24 -20.04 14.56 8.27
N ASP A 25 -18.71 14.53 8.12
CA ASP A 25 -17.87 13.34 7.94
C ASP A 25 -17.85 12.28 9.06
N TRP A 26 -18.59 12.45 10.14
CA TRP A 26 -18.82 11.38 11.11
C TRP A 26 -20.29 10.95 11.15
N THR A 27 -21.21 11.91 11.02
CA THR A 27 -22.66 11.69 11.20
C THR A 27 -23.29 10.70 10.21
N GLY A 28 -23.19 10.95 8.91
CA GLY A 28 -23.60 10.00 7.85
C GLY A 28 -22.78 8.69 7.68
N GLY A 29 -21.67 8.48 8.39
CA GLY A 29 -20.90 7.24 8.38
C GLY A 29 -21.54 6.26 9.35
N PHE A 30 -21.93 6.79 10.52
CA PHE A 30 -22.86 6.09 11.41
C PHE A 30 -24.20 5.81 10.72
N SER A 31 -24.76 6.75 9.92
CA SER A 31 -26.02 6.51 9.20
C SER A 31 -25.94 5.47 8.07
N ALA A 32 -24.77 5.23 7.49
CA ALA A 32 -24.60 4.29 6.40
C ALA A 32 -24.42 2.82 6.87
N GLY A 33 -24.08 2.61 8.14
CA GLY A 33 -24.15 1.34 8.88
C GLY A 33 -23.68 0.10 8.10
N ILE A 34 -24.63 -0.71 7.65
CA ILE A 34 -24.37 -2.02 7.03
C ILE A 34 -23.80 -1.91 5.60
N ARG A 35 -24.07 -0.81 4.87
CA ARG A 35 -23.62 -0.66 3.48
C ARG A 35 -22.11 -0.42 3.37
N ILE A 36 -21.47 0.09 4.42
CA ILE A 36 -20.02 0.32 4.48
C ILE A 36 -19.24 -0.97 4.73
N LEU A 37 -19.87 -1.99 5.33
CA LEU A 37 -19.20 -3.24 5.69
C LEU A 37 -18.63 -3.98 4.46
N ALA A 38 -19.34 -3.91 3.32
CA ALA A 38 -18.90 -4.56 2.10
C ALA A 38 -17.68 -3.87 1.45
N PRO A 39 -17.70 -2.56 1.19
CA PRO A 39 -16.51 -1.83 0.72
C PRO A 39 -15.32 -1.94 1.67
N THR A 40 -15.54 -1.82 2.99
CA THR A 40 -14.44 -1.92 3.98
C THR A 40 -13.78 -3.29 3.97
N THR A 41 -14.57 -4.36 3.95
CA THR A 41 -14.03 -5.72 3.90
C THR A 41 -13.32 -5.99 2.56
N TYR A 42 -13.87 -5.51 1.44
CA TYR A 42 -13.21 -5.61 0.13
C TYR A 42 -11.86 -4.89 0.10
N ILE A 43 -11.82 -3.63 0.56
CA ILE A 43 -10.58 -2.83 0.58
C ILE A 43 -9.58 -3.37 1.59
N PHE A 44 -10.03 -3.89 2.73
CA PHE A 44 -9.15 -4.58 3.68
C PHE A 44 -8.35 -5.69 3.00
N PHE A 45 -9.02 -6.60 2.29
CA PHE A 45 -8.33 -7.70 1.59
C PHE A 45 -7.51 -7.20 0.40
N ALA A 46 -8.02 -6.24 -0.37
CA ALA A 46 -7.29 -5.63 -1.48
C ALA A 46 -6.01 -4.90 -1.02
N SER A 47 -5.97 -4.45 0.23
CA SER A 47 -4.82 -3.76 0.82
C SER A 47 -3.87 -4.70 1.56
N ALA A 48 -4.40 -5.67 2.31
CA ALA A 48 -3.60 -6.60 3.09
C ALA A 48 -2.76 -7.53 2.21
N ILE A 49 -3.31 -8.07 1.11
CA ILE A 49 -2.60 -9.06 0.27
C ILE A 49 -1.30 -8.48 -0.33
N PRO A 50 -1.30 -7.30 -1.00
CA PRO A 50 -0.07 -6.70 -1.51
C PRO A 50 0.92 -6.36 -0.39
N VAL A 51 0.44 -5.84 0.73
CA VAL A 51 1.30 -5.45 1.86
C VAL A 51 2.01 -6.67 2.47
N ILE A 52 1.31 -7.80 2.58
CA ILE A 52 1.90 -9.06 3.02
C ILE A 52 2.97 -9.53 2.03
N SER A 53 2.69 -9.47 0.73
CA SER A 53 3.64 -9.87 -0.32
C SER A 53 4.90 -8.99 -0.34
N PHE A 54 4.74 -7.67 -0.21
CA PHE A 54 5.86 -6.73 -0.09
C PHE A 54 6.62 -6.88 1.22
N GLY A 55 5.91 -7.21 2.30
CA GLY A 55 6.50 -7.54 3.58
C GLY A 55 7.40 -8.77 3.52
N GLU A 56 6.94 -9.83 2.87
CA GLU A 56 7.74 -11.04 2.64
C GLU A 56 8.92 -10.76 1.70
N GLN A 57 8.72 -9.93 0.67
CA GLN A 57 9.80 -9.50 -0.21
C GLN A 57 10.88 -8.74 0.59
N LEU A 58 10.49 -7.82 1.48
CA LEU A 58 11.42 -7.14 2.38
C LEU A 58 12.16 -8.12 3.29
N GLU A 59 11.47 -9.10 3.86
CA GLU A 59 12.08 -10.12 4.73
C GLU A 59 13.14 -10.94 4.00
N ARG A 60 12.83 -11.36 2.77
CA ARG A 60 13.79 -12.05 1.89
C ARG A 60 14.94 -11.12 1.49
N SER A 61 14.70 -9.86 1.21
CA SER A 61 15.75 -8.93 0.76
C SER A 61 16.63 -8.36 1.88
N THR A 62 16.15 -8.32 3.13
CA THR A 62 16.82 -7.65 4.26
C THR A 62 17.39 -8.61 5.31
N ASP A 63 17.71 -9.86 4.94
CA ASP A 63 18.22 -10.87 5.87
C ASP A 63 17.33 -11.10 7.11
N GLY A 64 16.01 -10.89 6.98
CA GLY A 64 15.05 -11.02 8.08
C GLY A 64 15.00 -9.84 9.05
N VAL A 65 15.74 -8.75 8.78
CA VAL A 65 15.74 -7.54 9.63
C VAL A 65 14.39 -6.82 9.57
N LEU A 66 13.80 -6.69 8.38
CA LEU A 66 12.45 -6.17 8.19
C LEU A 66 11.48 -7.31 7.87
N THR A 67 10.45 -7.48 8.69
CA THR A 67 9.49 -8.58 8.56
C THR A 67 8.15 -8.13 7.98
N ALA A 68 7.37 -9.07 7.46
CA ALA A 68 6.03 -8.75 6.93
C ALA A 68 5.08 -8.11 7.97
N VAL A 69 5.28 -8.42 9.25
CA VAL A 69 4.49 -7.86 10.36
C VAL A 69 4.76 -6.37 10.54
N GLN A 70 6.00 -5.91 10.37
CA GLN A 70 6.35 -4.49 10.48
C GLN A 70 5.76 -3.67 9.33
N THR A 71 5.76 -4.22 8.13
CA THR A 71 5.09 -3.62 6.97
C THR A 71 3.58 -3.51 7.22
N LEU A 72 2.94 -4.56 7.74
CA LEU A 72 1.53 -4.52 8.14
C LEU A 72 1.26 -3.48 9.23
N ALA A 73 2.07 -3.45 10.28
CA ALA A 73 1.96 -2.49 11.37
C ALA A 73 2.07 -1.04 10.88
N SER A 74 2.99 -0.78 9.95
CA SER A 74 3.11 0.54 9.31
C SER A 74 1.84 0.94 8.58
N THR A 75 1.31 0.06 7.72
CA THR A 75 0.08 0.37 6.97
C THR A 75 -1.13 0.57 7.88
N ALA A 76 -1.24 -0.22 8.95
CA ALA A 76 -2.32 -0.08 9.92
C ALA A 76 -2.21 1.23 10.70
N LEU A 77 -1.03 1.56 11.23
CA LEU A 77 -0.81 2.78 12.01
C LEU A 77 -1.00 4.03 11.14
N CYS A 78 -0.40 4.06 9.94
CA CYS A 78 -0.55 5.18 9.02
C CYS A 78 -2.00 5.32 8.54
N GLY A 79 -2.67 4.21 8.22
CA GLY A 79 -4.06 4.20 7.79
C GLY A 79 -5.01 4.73 8.87
N ILE A 80 -4.84 4.33 10.13
CA ILE A 80 -5.65 4.82 11.26
C ILE A 80 -5.45 6.32 11.44
N ILE A 81 -4.19 6.78 11.54
CA ILE A 81 -3.91 8.21 11.76
C ILE A 81 -4.44 9.05 10.58
N HIS A 82 -4.23 8.60 9.34
CA HIS A 82 -4.69 9.32 8.16
C HIS A 82 -6.22 9.32 8.01
N SER A 83 -6.91 8.24 8.39
CA SER A 83 -8.37 8.23 8.37
C SER A 83 -9.00 9.21 9.37
N ILE A 84 -8.33 9.48 10.50
CA ILE A 84 -8.81 10.40 11.54
C ILE A 84 -8.41 11.85 11.24
N VAL A 85 -7.14 12.05 10.88
CA VAL A 85 -6.50 13.38 10.80
C VAL A 85 -6.35 13.88 9.37
N GLY A 86 -6.40 13.00 8.37
CA GLY A 86 -6.18 13.33 6.96
C GLY A 86 -7.27 14.21 6.36
N GLY A 87 -6.88 15.00 5.38
CA GLY A 87 -7.76 15.82 4.57
C GLY A 87 -8.56 14.98 3.58
N GLN A 88 -7.96 13.94 2.97
CA GLN A 88 -8.66 13.04 2.05
C GLN A 88 -8.74 11.59 2.57
N PRO A 89 -9.81 11.21 3.30
CA PRO A 89 -9.95 9.85 3.84
C PRO A 89 -10.21 8.77 2.77
N LEU A 90 -10.45 9.15 1.52
CA LEU A 90 -10.58 8.21 0.39
C LEU A 90 -9.21 7.63 -0.03
N LEU A 91 -8.12 8.31 0.29
CA LEU A 91 -6.77 7.86 -0.02
C LEU A 91 -6.40 6.67 0.87
N ILE A 92 -5.97 5.58 0.24
CA ILE A 92 -5.47 4.41 0.98
C ILE A 92 -3.95 4.54 1.09
N LEU A 93 -3.47 4.57 2.33
CA LEU A 93 -2.05 4.48 2.64
C LEU A 93 -1.62 3.02 2.74
N GLY A 94 -0.52 2.69 2.08
CA GLY A 94 0.10 1.37 2.16
C GLY A 94 1.59 1.45 1.87
N VAL A 95 2.26 0.29 1.84
CA VAL A 95 3.64 0.21 1.38
C VAL A 95 3.60 -0.14 -0.10
N ALA A 96 4.15 0.73 -0.94
CA ALA A 96 4.31 0.48 -2.37
C ALA A 96 5.64 -0.22 -2.68
N GLU A 97 5.70 -0.95 -3.80
CA GLU A 97 6.93 -1.62 -4.25
C GLU A 97 8.14 -0.67 -4.39
N PRO A 98 8.02 0.57 -4.90
CA PRO A 98 9.15 1.49 -4.93
C PRO A 98 9.80 1.69 -3.55
N THR A 99 9.02 1.74 -2.47
CA THR A 99 9.55 1.78 -1.10
C THR A 99 10.34 0.50 -0.77
N VAL A 100 9.84 -0.68 -1.17
CA VAL A 100 10.53 -1.96 -0.96
C VAL A 100 11.88 -2.02 -1.67
N ILE A 101 11.92 -1.56 -2.93
CA ILE A 101 13.15 -1.51 -3.73
C ILE A 101 14.16 -0.57 -3.08
N MET A 102 13.70 0.59 -2.61
CA MET A 102 14.54 1.57 -1.92
C MET A 102 15.13 1.01 -0.63
N TYR A 103 14.32 0.37 0.19
CA TYR A 103 14.78 -0.28 1.42
C TYR A 103 15.76 -1.43 1.13
N THR A 104 15.55 -2.18 0.06
CA THR A 104 16.47 -3.24 -0.37
C THR A 104 17.82 -2.68 -0.79
N PHE A 105 17.84 -1.59 -1.57
CA PHE A 105 19.08 -0.91 -1.97
C PHE A 105 19.81 -0.31 -0.77
N MET A 106 19.07 0.33 0.13
CA MET A 106 19.60 0.85 1.39
C MET A 106 20.22 -0.27 2.23
N PHE A 107 19.57 -1.42 2.31
CA PHE A 107 20.08 -2.56 3.05
C PHE A 107 21.36 -3.13 2.43
N SER A 108 21.41 -3.32 1.11
CA SER A 108 22.65 -3.75 0.44
C SER A 108 23.79 -2.75 0.65
N PHE A 109 23.48 -1.46 0.59
CA PHE A 109 24.47 -0.41 0.83
C PHE A 109 25.01 -0.44 2.27
N ALA A 110 24.14 -0.68 3.27
CA ALA A 110 24.54 -0.76 4.67
C ALA A 110 25.34 -2.04 4.98
N LYS A 111 24.95 -3.18 4.38
CA LYS A 111 25.58 -4.48 4.59
C LYS A 111 27.04 -4.53 4.12
N ASP A 112 27.35 -3.85 3.02
CA ASP A 112 28.70 -3.81 2.44
C ASP A 112 29.69 -2.90 3.20
N ARG A 113 29.23 -2.20 4.24
CA ARG A 113 30.04 -1.23 5.00
C ARG A 113 30.31 -1.73 6.42
N ALA A 114 31.59 -1.79 6.78
CA ALA A 114 32.04 -2.22 8.10
C ALA A 114 31.53 -1.31 9.25
N ASP A 115 31.29 -0.02 8.96
CA ASP A 115 30.91 0.98 9.96
C ASP A 115 29.41 1.04 10.28
N LEU A 116 28.55 0.49 9.41
CA LEU A 116 27.10 0.49 9.58
C LEU A 116 26.58 -0.90 9.98
N GLY A 117 27.08 -1.96 9.34
CA GLY A 117 26.62 -3.32 9.59
C GLY A 117 25.10 -3.53 9.40
N PRO A 118 24.61 -4.77 9.57
CA PRO A 118 23.18 -5.07 9.47
C PRO A 118 22.37 -4.57 10.67
N ASN A 119 23.00 -4.43 11.84
CA ASN A 119 22.31 -4.08 13.09
C ASN A 119 21.95 -2.59 13.18
N LEU A 120 22.79 -1.68 12.65
CA LEU A 120 22.49 -0.23 12.65
C LEU A 120 21.71 0.23 11.41
N PHE A 121 21.36 -0.70 10.51
CA PHE A 121 20.57 -0.38 9.31
C PHE A 121 19.24 0.31 9.65
N LEU A 122 18.52 -0.18 10.67
CA LEU A 122 17.25 0.40 11.10
C LEU A 122 17.43 1.83 11.63
N ALA A 123 18.48 2.07 12.40
CA ALA A 123 18.84 3.39 12.92
C ALA A 123 19.20 4.37 11.80
N TRP A 124 19.96 3.91 10.80
CA TRP A 124 20.27 4.71 9.61
C TRP A 124 19.03 4.99 8.76
N ALA A 125 18.14 4.02 8.58
CA ALA A 125 16.86 4.22 7.91
C ALA A 125 15.99 5.26 8.63
N GLY A 126 16.03 5.29 9.98
CA GLY A 126 15.41 6.35 10.78
C GLY A 126 15.92 7.75 10.43
N TRP A 127 17.24 7.95 10.28
CA TRP A 127 17.81 9.23 9.84
C TRP A 127 17.41 9.61 8.41
N VAL A 128 17.35 8.63 7.50
CA VAL A 128 16.83 8.84 6.15
C VAL A 128 15.37 9.33 6.21
N CYS A 129 14.54 8.75 7.08
CA CYS A 129 13.17 9.20 7.29
C CYS A 129 13.10 10.61 7.89
N VAL A 130 13.99 10.99 8.82
CA VAL A 130 14.05 12.36 9.37
C VAL A 130 14.31 13.39 8.27
N TRP A 131 15.31 13.15 7.42
CA TRP A 131 15.60 14.02 6.27
C TRP A 131 14.44 14.04 5.27
N THR A 132 13.83 12.89 5.02
CA THR A 132 12.66 12.77 4.12
C THR A 132 11.49 13.59 4.64
N ALA A 133 11.19 13.50 5.94
CA ALA A 133 10.14 14.29 6.59
C ALA A 133 10.40 15.79 6.48
N LEU A 134 11.65 16.23 6.73
CA LEU A 134 12.04 17.63 6.58
C LEU A 134 11.83 18.13 5.15
N LEU A 135 12.23 17.35 4.14
CA LEU A 135 12.01 17.69 2.74
C LEU A 135 10.52 17.73 2.37
N LEU A 136 9.72 16.78 2.86
CA LEU A 136 8.26 16.78 2.64
C LEU A 136 7.58 17.98 3.30
N PHE A 137 7.99 18.37 4.51
CA PHE A 137 7.51 19.59 5.15
C PHE A 137 7.87 20.83 4.34
N LEU A 138 9.11 20.91 3.86
CA LEU A 138 9.57 22.00 3.01
C LEU A 138 8.74 22.07 1.72
N LEU A 139 8.51 20.95 1.03
CA LEU A 139 7.68 20.89 -0.17
C LEU A 139 6.22 21.28 0.09
N ALA A 140 5.66 20.89 1.24
CA ALA A 140 4.30 21.25 1.63
C ALA A 140 4.16 22.76 1.91
N VAL A 141 5.13 23.37 2.61
CA VAL A 141 5.16 24.81 2.90
C VAL A 141 5.39 25.63 1.63
N LEU A 142 6.27 25.14 0.75
CA LEU A 142 6.56 25.73 -0.55
C LEU A 142 5.49 25.42 -1.61
N GLY A 143 4.29 24.95 -1.25
CA GLY A 143 3.20 24.83 -2.22
C GLY A 143 3.55 23.99 -3.46
N ALA A 144 4.47 23.02 -3.34
CA ALA A 144 4.93 22.20 -4.46
C ALA A 144 3.76 21.47 -5.12
N CYS A 145 2.70 21.18 -4.34
CA CYS A 145 1.44 20.61 -4.82
C CYS A 145 0.78 21.43 -5.95
N SER A 146 1.13 22.70 -6.18
CA SER A 146 0.68 23.43 -7.38
C SER A 146 1.14 22.77 -8.70
N ILE A 147 2.29 22.07 -8.69
CA ILE A 147 2.83 21.32 -9.84
C ILE A 147 1.91 20.15 -10.20
N ILE A 148 1.14 19.64 -9.24
CA ILE A 148 0.26 18.50 -9.44
C ILE A 148 -0.79 18.76 -10.53
N ASN A 149 -1.29 20.00 -10.62
CA ASN A 149 -2.29 20.39 -11.61
C ASN A 149 -1.75 20.35 -13.05
N ARG A 150 -0.43 20.24 -13.21
CA ARG A 150 0.24 20.06 -14.50
C ARG A 150 0.38 18.59 -14.89
N PHE A 151 0.12 17.66 -13.97
CA PHE A 151 0.12 16.24 -14.25
C PHE A 151 -1.09 15.87 -15.11
N THR A 152 -0.83 15.44 -16.34
CA THR A 152 -1.88 15.15 -17.31
C THR A 152 -2.40 13.71 -17.16
N ARG A 153 -3.60 13.45 -17.69
CA ARG A 153 -4.17 12.10 -17.79
C ARG A 153 -3.20 11.09 -18.43
N ILE A 154 -2.48 11.53 -19.47
CA ILE A 154 -1.48 10.70 -20.17
C ILE A 154 -0.38 10.25 -19.21
N ALA A 155 0.14 11.16 -18.39
CA ALA A 155 1.17 10.83 -17.41
C ALA A 155 0.66 9.84 -16.35
N GLY A 156 -0.59 9.99 -15.91
CA GLY A 156 -1.22 9.07 -14.96
C GLY A 156 -1.42 7.67 -15.51
N GLU A 157 -1.90 7.54 -16.74
CA GLU A 157 -2.09 6.24 -17.40
C GLU A 157 -0.75 5.53 -17.68
N LEU A 158 0.28 6.26 -18.14
CA LEU A 158 1.64 5.73 -18.31
C LEU A 158 2.24 5.25 -16.98
N PHE A 159 2.04 6.02 -15.91
CA PHE A 159 2.54 5.64 -14.59
C PHE A 159 1.83 4.39 -14.05
N GLY A 160 0.50 4.32 -14.19
CA GLY A 160 -0.26 3.13 -13.85
C GLY A 160 0.19 1.89 -14.62
N LEU A 161 0.51 2.04 -15.91
CA LEU A 161 1.07 0.97 -16.74
C LEU A 161 2.45 0.51 -16.26
N LEU A 162 3.33 1.45 -15.89
CA LEU A 162 4.66 1.14 -15.36
C LEU A 162 4.56 0.30 -14.08
N ILE A 163 3.72 0.72 -13.12
CA ILE A 163 3.51 -0.02 -11.87
C ILE A 163 2.92 -1.41 -12.15
N ALA A 164 1.96 -1.53 -13.07
CA ALA A 164 1.39 -2.83 -13.44
C ALA A 164 2.44 -3.76 -14.07
N MET A 165 3.36 -3.23 -14.89
CA MET A 165 4.46 -4.00 -15.48
C MET A 165 5.45 -4.47 -14.41
N LEU A 166 5.83 -3.60 -13.47
CA LEU A 166 6.72 -3.94 -12.35
C LEU A 166 6.10 -5.03 -11.46
N PHE A 167 4.82 -4.91 -11.07
CA PHE A 167 4.12 -5.96 -10.33
C PHE A 167 4.08 -7.30 -11.06
N MET A 168 3.86 -7.29 -12.37
CA MET A 168 3.88 -8.53 -13.15
C MET A 168 5.28 -9.15 -13.19
N GLN A 169 6.32 -8.33 -13.33
CA GLN A 169 7.71 -8.79 -13.30
C GLN A 169 8.08 -9.39 -11.93
N GLN A 170 7.68 -8.75 -10.82
CA GLN A 170 7.93 -9.30 -9.49
C GLN A 170 7.16 -10.59 -9.23
N ALA A 171 5.91 -10.69 -9.71
CA ALA A 171 5.15 -11.93 -9.61
C ALA A 171 5.85 -13.08 -10.35
N ILE A 172 6.39 -12.82 -11.55
CA ILE A 172 7.18 -13.80 -12.31
C ILE A 172 8.48 -14.14 -11.56
N LYS A 173 9.19 -13.14 -11.02
CA LYS A 173 10.41 -13.35 -10.24
C LYS A 173 10.15 -14.23 -9.01
N GLY A 174 9.07 -13.96 -8.27
CA GLY A 174 8.67 -14.77 -7.11
C GLY A 174 8.35 -16.22 -7.48
N LEU A 175 7.74 -16.47 -8.65
CA LEU A 175 7.54 -17.83 -9.16
C LEU A 175 8.85 -18.52 -9.55
N VAL A 176 9.79 -17.78 -10.15
CA VAL A 176 11.11 -18.31 -10.52
C VAL A 176 11.96 -18.63 -9.28
N ASP A 177 11.84 -17.82 -8.23
CA ASP A 177 12.57 -18.00 -6.98
C ASP A 177 12.17 -19.31 -6.27
N GLU A 178 10.95 -19.80 -6.45
CA GLU A 178 10.49 -21.09 -5.92
C GLU A 178 11.20 -22.31 -6.56
N PHE A 179 11.72 -22.14 -7.79
CA PHE A 179 12.55 -23.14 -8.45
C PHE A 179 14.03 -23.06 -8.03
N ARG A 180 14.42 -22.01 -7.31
CA ARG A 180 15.81 -21.76 -6.88
C ARG A 180 15.99 -22.16 -5.42
N ILE A 181 17.24 -22.37 -5.04
CA ILE A 181 17.59 -22.64 -3.64
C ILE A 181 17.79 -21.26 -2.99
N PRO A 182 17.08 -20.92 -1.90
CA PRO A 182 17.34 -19.68 -1.18
C PRO A 182 18.75 -19.75 -0.59
N GLU A 183 19.56 -18.71 -0.82
CA GLU A 183 20.98 -18.64 -0.46
C GLU A 183 21.24 -18.80 1.06
N ARG A 184 20.21 -18.73 1.89
CA ARG A 184 20.28 -18.75 3.36
C ARG A 184 19.98 -20.11 4.01
N GLU A 185 19.49 -21.09 3.25
CA GLU A 185 19.05 -22.35 3.86
C GLU A 185 20.05 -23.50 3.67
N ASN A 186 20.05 -24.41 4.64
CA ASN A 186 20.94 -25.57 4.66
C ASN A 186 20.78 -26.38 3.36
N ILE A 187 21.81 -26.37 2.52
CA ILE A 187 21.89 -27.08 1.23
C ILE A 187 21.58 -28.59 1.39
N LYS A 188 21.76 -29.14 2.60
CA LYS A 188 21.52 -30.55 2.95
C LYS A 188 20.08 -30.87 3.39
N ALA A 189 19.17 -29.90 3.47
CA ALA A 189 17.79 -30.19 3.86
C ALA A 189 17.07 -31.02 2.77
N LEU A 190 16.26 -31.99 3.19
CA LEU A 190 15.47 -32.88 2.32
C LEU A 190 14.59 -32.14 1.30
N GLN A 191 14.26 -30.87 1.56
CA GLN A 191 13.44 -29.99 0.72
C GLN A 191 14.17 -29.50 -0.53
N TYR A 192 15.52 -29.45 -0.52
CA TYR A 192 16.34 -28.93 -1.62
C TYR A 192 16.85 -30.01 -2.57
N ILE A 193 16.43 -31.26 -2.38
CA ILE A 193 16.69 -32.33 -3.34
C ILE A 193 16.05 -31.95 -4.69
N PRO A 194 16.72 -32.20 -5.84
CA PRO A 194 16.26 -31.75 -7.16
C PRO A 194 14.82 -32.14 -7.51
N SER A 195 14.36 -33.33 -7.10
CA SER A 195 13.00 -33.83 -7.31
C SER A 195 11.95 -33.02 -6.55
N TRP A 196 12.20 -32.73 -5.26
CA TRP A 196 11.31 -31.94 -4.41
C TRP A 196 11.26 -30.48 -4.82
N ARG A 197 12.39 -29.91 -5.25
CA ARG A 197 12.47 -28.54 -5.78
C ARG A 197 11.64 -28.37 -7.06
N PHE A 198 11.75 -29.32 -7.99
CA PHE A 198 10.94 -29.30 -9.21
C PHE A 198 9.45 -29.46 -8.92
N ALA A 199 9.09 -30.40 -8.03
CA ALA A 199 7.71 -30.58 -7.59
C ALA A 199 7.14 -29.32 -6.93
N ASN A 200 7.93 -28.65 -6.11
CA ASN A 200 7.55 -27.42 -5.43
C ASN A 200 7.29 -26.27 -6.41
N GLY A 201 8.24 -26.00 -7.32
CA GLY A 201 8.06 -24.96 -8.33
C GLY A 201 6.86 -25.24 -9.25
N MET A 202 6.66 -26.49 -9.67
CA MET A 202 5.47 -26.88 -10.45
C MET A 202 4.17 -26.66 -9.66
N PHE A 203 4.16 -26.99 -8.37
CA PHE A 203 3.02 -26.77 -7.49
C PHE A 203 2.71 -25.28 -7.33
N ALA A 204 3.73 -24.43 -7.15
CA ALA A 204 3.58 -22.98 -7.09
C ALA A 204 3.01 -22.39 -8.38
N ILE A 205 3.42 -22.88 -9.55
CA ILE A 205 2.82 -22.49 -10.84
C ILE A 205 1.33 -22.84 -10.86
N VAL A 206 0.96 -24.06 -10.47
CA VAL A 206 -0.45 -24.50 -10.47
C VAL A 206 -1.29 -23.65 -9.52
N LEU A 207 -0.81 -23.40 -8.30
CA LEU A 207 -1.52 -22.57 -7.32
C LEU A 207 -1.65 -21.12 -7.80
N SER A 208 -0.59 -20.55 -8.37
CA SER A 208 -0.57 -19.15 -8.82
C SER A 208 -1.48 -18.92 -10.03
N PHE A 209 -1.35 -19.74 -11.09
CA PHE A 209 -2.24 -19.65 -12.25
C PHE A 209 -3.69 -20.03 -11.90
N GLY A 210 -3.87 -20.99 -11.00
CA GLY A 210 -5.16 -21.36 -10.45
C GLY A 210 -5.85 -20.19 -9.76
N LEU A 211 -5.15 -19.52 -8.83
CA LEU A 211 -5.62 -18.32 -8.15
C LEU A 211 -5.92 -17.20 -9.14
N LEU A 212 -5.04 -16.93 -10.10
CA LEU A 212 -5.23 -15.88 -11.12
C LEU A 212 -6.49 -16.12 -11.95
N LEU A 213 -6.66 -17.33 -12.51
CA LEU A 213 -7.78 -17.64 -13.39
C LEU A 213 -9.11 -17.59 -12.62
N THR A 214 -9.13 -18.14 -11.41
CA THR A 214 -10.34 -18.17 -10.57
C THR A 214 -10.69 -16.79 -10.03
N ALA A 215 -9.72 -15.96 -9.63
CA ALA A 215 -9.94 -14.57 -9.21
C ALA A 215 -10.48 -13.71 -10.36
N LEU A 216 -9.93 -13.86 -11.58
CA LEU A 216 -10.45 -13.17 -12.77
C LEU A 216 -11.88 -13.61 -13.12
N ARG A 217 -12.20 -14.90 -12.98
CA ARG A 217 -13.57 -15.41 -13.13
C ARG A 217 -14.51 -14.84 -12.07
N SER A 218 -14.05 -14.73 -10.82
CA SER A 218 -14.83 -14.15 -9.72
C SER A 218 -15.14 -12.67 -9.98
N ARG A 219 -14.19 -11.89 -10.51
CA ARG A 219 -14.44 -10.48 -10.88
C ARG A 219 -15.47 -10.34 -12.02
N LYS A 220 -15.49 -11.32 -12.94
CA LYS A 220 -16.51 -11.41 -14.00
C LYS A 220 -17.83 -12.02 -13.52
N ALA A 221 -17.94 -12.45 -12.26
CA ALA A 221 -19.17 -13.04 -11.74
C ALA A 221 -20.35 -12.08 -11.89
N ARG A 222 -20.15 -10.76 -11.72
CA ARG A 222 -21.19 -9.73 -11.95
C ARG A 222 -21.84 -9.79 -13.35
N SER A 223 -21.23 -10.35 -14.38
CA SER A 223 -21.87 -10.50 -15.70
C SER A 223 -22.29 -11.94 -16.02
N TRP A 224 -22.21 -12.87 -15.06
CA TRP A 224 -22.69 -14.23 -15.26
C TRP A 224 -24.20 -14.28 -15.46
N ARG A 225 -24.60 -15.03 -16.50
CA ARG A 225 -26.00 -15.33 -16.81
C ARG A 225 -26.62 -16.34 -15.84
N TYR A 226 -25.78 -17.05 -15.09
CA TYR A 226 -26.17 -18.08 -14.15
C TYR A 226 -25.93 -17.60 -12.71
N GLY A 227 -26.88 -17.86 -11.82
CA GLY A 227 -26.79 -17.55 -10.39
C GLY A 227 -27.75 -16.44 -9.94
N ALA A 228 -28.19 -16.52 -8.68
CA ALA A 228 -29.03 -15.49 -8.07
C ALA A 228 -28.27 -14.16 -7.96
N GLY A 229 -28.96 -13.03 -8.17
CA GLY A 229 -28.35 -11.70 -8.19
C GLY A 229 -27.59 -11.34 -6.91
N TRP A 230 -28.07 -11.80 -5.74
CA TRP A 230 -27.40 -11.58 -4.45
C TRP A 230 -26.06 -12.33 -4.35
N LEU A 231 -26.06 -13.63 -4.70
CA LEU A 231 -24.83 -14.45 -4.70
C LEU A 231 -23.80 -13.93 -5.70
N ARG A 232 -24.27 -13.45 -6.86
CA ARG A 232 -23.43 -12.85 -7.90
C ARG A 232 -22.71 -11.59 -7.41
N GLY A 233 -23.41 -10.73 -6.68
CA GLY A 233 -22.81 -9.55 -6.04
C GLY A 233 -21.75 -9.95 -5.01
N PHE A 234 -22.10 -10.89 -4.13
CA PHE A 234 -21.20 -11.39 -3.09
C PHE A 234 -19.90 -11.99 -3.67
N ILE A 235 -19.99 -12.87 -4.67
CA ILE A 235 -18.82 -13.50 -5.30
C ILE A 235 -17.97 -12.49 -6.08
N ALA A 236 -18.57 -11.45 -6.66
CA ALA A 236 -17.80 -10.43 -7.36
C ALA A 236 -17.02 -9.54 -6.40
N ASP A 237 -17.61 -9.22 -5.24
CA ASP A 237 -17.05 -8.29 -4.27
C ASP A 237 -16.01 -8.99 -3.37
N TYR A 238 -16.29 -10.22 -2.94
CA TYR A 238 -15.39 -11.03 -2.09
C TYR A 238 -14.59 -12.06 -2.87
N GLY A 239 -14.57 -11.96 -4.20
CA GLY A 239 -14.00 -12.99 -5.07
C GLY A 239 -12.51 -13.24 -4.82
N VAL A 240 -11.71 -12.17 -4.77
CA VAL A 240 -10.27 -12.27 -4.55
C VAL A 240 -9.94 -12.93 -3.21
N PRO A 241 -10.44 -12.45 -2.04
CA PRO A 241 -10.15 -13.11 -0.77
C PRO A 241 -10.72 -14.52 -0.65
N LEU A 242 -11.92 -14.78 -1.21
CA LEU A 242 -12.49 -16.12 -1.24
C LEU A 242 -11.58 -17.10 -2.00
N MET A 243 -11.05 -16.69 -3.16
CA MET A 243 -10.12 -17.53 -3.92
C MET A 243 -8.79 -17.73 -3.20
N VAL A 244 -8.29 -16.74 -2.47
CA VAL A 244 -7.12 -16.93 -1.59
C VAL A 244 -7.40 -18.03 -0.55
N LEU A 245 -8.55 -18.02 0.11
CA LEU A 245 -8.92 -19.06 1.08
C LEU A 245 -9.02 -20.45 0.43
N VAL A 246 -9.69 -20.55 -0.72
CA VAL A 246 -9.86 -21.81 -1.45
C VAL A 246 -8.50 -22.39 -1.87
N TRP A 247 -7.64 -21.58 -2.50
CA TRP A 247 -6.33 -22.04 -2.97
C TRP A 247 -5.34 -22.28 -1.83
N THR A 248 -5.47 -21.54 -0.72
CA THR A 248 -4.76 -21.87 0.51
C THR A 248 -5.21 -23.24 1.02
N GLY A 249 -6.52 -23.51 1.07
CA GLY A 249 -7.05 -24.83 1.44
C GLY A 249 -6.52 -25.95 0.53
N VAL A 250 -6.51 -25.75 -0.78
CA VAL A 250 -5.93 -26.70 -1.76
C VAL A 250 -4.44 -26.94 -1.50
N SER A 251 -3.69 -25.90 -1.10
CA SER A 251 -2.28 -26.01 -0.74
C SER A 251 -2.04 -26.91 0.50
N TYR A 252 -3.01 -26.97 1.41
CA TYR A 252 -2.96 -27.79 2.63
C TYR A 252 -3.39 -29.26 2.44
N ILE A 253 -4.06 -29.61 1.34
CA ILE A 253 -4.53 -31.00 1.08
C ILE A 253 -3.37 -32.02 1.08
N PRO A 254 -2.22 -31.79 0.43
CA PRO A 254 -1.07 -32.71 0.48
C PRO A 254 -0.20 -32.49 1.74
N HIS A 255 -0.80 -32.58 2.94
CA HIS A 255 -0.08 -32.40 4.21
C HIS A 255 0.84 -33.58 4.56
N ASP A 256 0.41 -34.83 4.28
CA ASP A 256 1.09 -36.04 4.77
C ASP A 256 2.20 -36.56 3.85
N SER A 257 2.16 -36.19 2.56
CA SER A 257 3.10 -36.69 1.54
C SER A 257 4.31 -35.77 1.31
N VAL A 258 4.40 -34.65 2.02
CA VAL A 258 5.35 -33.58 1.69
C VAL A 258 6.17 -33.15 2.92
N PRO A 259 7.52 -33.05 2.84
CA PRO A 259 8.36 -32.69 3.98
C PRO A 259 7.97 -31.34 4.62
N LYS A 260 8.08 -31.27 5.95
CA LYS A 260 7.87 -30.05 6.76
C LYS A 260 8.97 -29.01 6.49
N GLY A 261 8.76 -28.19 5.46
CA GLY A 261 9.60 -27.02 5.16
C GLY A 261 9.66 -26.64 3.68
N ILE A 262 8.72 -27.14 2.87
CA ILE A 262 8.31 -26.32 1.72
C ILE A 262 7.80 -24.99 2.30
N PRO A 263 8.26 -23.83 1.81
CA PRO A 263 7.76 -22.51 2.22
C PRO A 263 6.32 -22.30 1.71
N ARG A 264 5.40 -23.17 2.13
CA ARG A 264 3.94 -23.05 1.95
C ARG A 264 3.34 -22.11 3.00
N ARG A 265 4.17 -21.48 3.82
CA ARG A 265 3.76 -20.73 5.00
C ARG A 265 4.43 -19.38 4.94
N LEU A 266 3.61 -18.34 4.93
CA LEU A 266 4.08 -17.05 5.41
C LEU A 266 4.46 -17.28 6.87
N PHE A 267 5.76 -17.29 7.17
CA PHE A 267 6.21 -17.34 8.54
C PHE A 267 5.99 -15.95 9.11
N SER A 268 4.80 -15.69 9.66
CA SER A 268 4.62 -14.50 10.48
C SER A 268 5.21 -14.82 11.86
N PRO A 269 6.36 -14.25 12.26
CA PRO A 269 6.76 -14.30 13.65
C PRO A 269 5.63 -13.69 14.48
N ASN A 270 5.36 -14.27 15.66
CA ASN A 270 4.35 -13.70 16.55
C ASN A 270 4.72 -12.22 16.81
N PRO A 271 3.77 -11.27 16.68
CA PRO A 271 4.02 -9.85 16.99
C PRO A 271 4.52 -9.65 18.43
N TRP A 272 4.23 -10.62 19.30
CA TRP A 272 4.56 -10.66 20.71
C TRP A 272 5.81 -11.50 21.02
N SER A 273 6.55 -11.97 20.01
CA SER A 273 7.78 -12.73 20.22
C SER A 273 8.92 -11.80 20.69
N PRO A 274 9.83 -12.26 21.58
CA PRO A 274 10.82 -11.40 22.22
C PRO A 274 11.76 -10.63 21.27
N GLY A 275 11.95 -11.08 20.03
CA GLY A 275 12.76 -10.38 19.02
C GLY A 275 11.99 -9.35 18.17
N ALA A 276 10.66 -9.32 18.23
CA ALA A 276 9.86 -8.34 17.48
C ALA A 276 9.92 -6.93 18.11
N TYR A 277 10.20 -6.85 19.42
CA TYR A 277 10.31 -5.60 20.18
C TYR A 277 11.68 -4.93 20.07
N ASP A 278 12.74 -5.67 19.75
CA ASP A 278 14.10 -5.10 19.61
C ASP A 278 14.15 -4.07 18.49
N ASN A 279 13.36 -4.27 17.43
CA ASN A 279 13.24 -3.33 16.33
C ASN A 279 12.41 -2.07 16.66
N TRP A 280 11.75 -1.97 17.82
CA TRP A 280 10.92 -0.80 18.17
C TRP A 280 11.68 0.26 18.98
N THR A 281 12.90 -0.05 19.42
CA THR A 281 13.77 0.86 20.17
C THR A 281 14.81 1.58 19.32
N VAL A 282 14.59 1.70 18.00
CA VAL A 282 15.51 2.33 17.04
C VAL A 282 15.98 3.71 17.46
N ILE A 283 15.11 4.49 18.11
CA ILE A 283 15.43 5.83 18.64
C ILE A 283 16.69 5.84 19.51
N LYS A 284 16.95 4.76 20.28
CA LYS A 284 18.13 4.66 21.15
C LYS A 284 19.42 4.42 20.36
N ASP A 285 19.32 3.71 19.25
CA ASP A 285 20.47 3.35 18.41
C ASP A 285 20.77 4.40 17.33
N MET A 286 19.84 5.33 17.07
CA MET A 286 20.04 6.47 16.17
C MET A 286 21.26 7.32 16.55
N ALA A 287 21.56 7.46 17.84
CA ALA A 287 22.71 8.24 18.31
C ALA A 287 24.06 7.55 18.05
N GLN A 288 24.08 6.24 17.78
CA GLN A 288 25.29 5.46 17.54
C GLN A 288 25.74 5.50 16.07
N VAL A 289 24.90 6.03 15.17
CA VAL A 289 25.22 6.12 13.74
C VAL A 289 26.30 7.18 13.51
N PRO A 290 27.39 6.88 12.77
CA PRO A 290 28.43 7.87 12.52
C PRO A 290 27.90 9.09 11.75
N VAL A 291 28.33 10.28 12.15
CA VAL A 291 27.83 11.57 11.60
C VAL A 291 27.97 11.66 10.07
N MET A 292 29.01 11.04 9.50
CA MET A 292 29.20 10.97 8.05
C MET A 292 28.01 10.30 7.34
N TYR A 293 27.47 9.22 7.91
CA TYR A 293 26.31 8.53 7.35
C TYR A 293 25.00 9.24 7.63
N ILE A 294 24.91 10.02 8.72
CA ILE A 294 23.75 10.89 8.98
C ILE A 294 23.65 11.98 7.91
N ILE A 295 24.78 12.60 7.52
CA ILE A 295 24.79 13.60 6.43
C ILE A 295 24.57 12.89 5.08
N GLY A 296 25.21 11.74 4.87
CA GLY A 296 25.06 10.93 3.65
C GLY A 296 23.62 10.42 3.43
N ALA A 297 22.83 10.26 4.49
CA ALA A 297 21.42 9.88 4.44
C ALA A 297 20.54 10.91 3.68
N PHE A 298 21.02 12.13 3.48
CA PHE A 298 20.33 13.15 2.70
C PHE A 298 20.09 12.73 1.23
N MET A 299 21.01 11.98 0.63
CA MET A 299 20.90 11.55 -0.77
C MET A 299 19.75 10.54 -0.98
N PRO A 300 19.67 9.40 -0.26
CA PRO A 300 18.52 8.52 -0.37
C PRO A 300 17.22 9.20 0.11
N ALA A 301 17.29 10.09 1.12
CA ALA A 301 16.12 10.83 1.59
C ALA A 301 15.53 11.73 0.51
N THR A 302 16.36 12.41 -0.29
CA THR A 302 15.89 13.24 -1.40
C THR A 302 15.15 12.41 -2.44
N MET A 303 15.67 11.23 -2.77
CA MET A 303 15.01 10.34 -3.73
C MET A 303 13.69 9.80 -3.20
N ILE A 304 13.62 9.40 -1.92
CA ILE A 304 12.37 8.96 -1.28
C ILE A 304 11.37 10.12 -1.18
N ALA A 305 11.80 11.34 -0.85
CA ALA A 305 10.93 12.49 -0.77
C ALA A 305 10.26 12.81 -2.11
N VAL A 306 11.01 12.76 -3.22
CA VAL A 306 10.45 12.95 -4.57
C VAL A 306 9.48 11.83 -4.93
N LEU A 307 9.84 10.58 -4.66
CA LEU A 307 8.98 9.42 -4.89
C LEU A 307 7.66 9.53 -4.10
N TYR A 308 7.72 9.91 -2.83
CA TYR A 308 6.55 10.01 -1.95
C TYR A 308 5.67 11.20 -2.33
N TYR A 309 6.30 12.33 -2.65
CA TYR A 309 5.60 13.46 -3.21
C TYR A 309 4.83 13.04 -4.47
N PHE A 310 5.47 12.31 -5.38
CA PHE A 310 4.85 11.87 -6.63
C PHE A 310 3.72 10.85 -6.40
N ASP A 311 4.00 9.74 -5.71
CA ASP A 311 3.03 8.66 -5.50
C ASP A 311 1.79 9.15 -4.74
N HIS A 312 2.00 9.91 -3.66
CA HIS A 312 0.90 10.43 -2.86
C HIS A 312 0.06 11.45 -3.63
N SER A 313 0.72 12.31 -4.41
CA SER A 313 0.07 13.27 -5.29
C SER A 313 -0.78 12.57 -6.36
N VAL A 314 -0.17 11.67 -7.13
CA VAL A 314 -0.86 10.94 -8.21
C VAL A 314 -1.99 10.08 -7.66
N ALA A 315 -1.79 9.40 -6.53
CA ALA A 315 -2.85 8.64 -5.87
C ALA A 315 -4.03 9.54 -5.44
N SER A 316 -3.75 10.73 -4.89
CA SER A 316 -4.80 11.69 -4.53
C SER A 316 -5.56 12.19 -5.75
N GLN A 317 -4.88 12.47 -6.87
CA GLN A 317 -5.54 12.89 -8.11
C GLN A 317 -6.37 11.78 -8.75
N LEU A 318 -5.86 10.55 -8.77
CA LEU A 318 -6.60 9.40 -9.28
C LEU A 318 -7.80 9.06 -8.41
N ALA A 319 -7.76 9.35 -7.11
CA ALA A 319 -8.93 9.25 -6.23
C ALA A 319 -9.97 10.38 -6.48
N GLN A 320 -9.54 11.50 -7.06
CA GLN A 320 -10.31 12.74 -7.22
C GLN A 320 -10.54 13.14 -8.69
N GLN A 321 -10.55 12.18 -9.61
CA GLN A 321 -10.81 12.47 -11.02
C GLN A 321 -12.13 13.21 -11.21
N ALA A 322 -12.22 14.10 -12.19
CA ALA A 322 -13.46 14.82 -12.50
C ALA A 322 -14.63 13.87 -12.84
N GLU A 323 -14.33 12.66 -13.34
CA GLU A 323 -15.29 11.58 -13.59
C GLU A 323 -16.08 11.18 -12.33
N PHE A 324 -15.55 11.47 -11.14
CA PHE A 324 -16.12 11.10 -9.85
C PHE A 324 -17.03 12.16 -9.23
N ASN A 325 -17.16 13.36 -9.83
CA ASN A 325 -18.06 14.42 -9.39
C ASN A 325 -18.08 14.68 -7.86
N LEU A 326 -16.89 14.72 -7.24
CA LEU A 326 -16.77 14.96 -5.80
C LEU A 326 -17.19 16.39 -5.44
N ARG A 327 -18.03 16.52 -4.41
CA ARG A 327 -18.55 17.83 -3.94
C ARG A 327 -17.68 18.50 -2.89
N LYS A 328 -16.81 17.75 -2.21
CA LYS A 328 -15.96 18.27 -1.12
C LYS A 328 -14.63 18.81 -1.66
N PRO A 329 -14.08 19.87 -1.03
CA PRO A 329 -12.85 20.48 -1.50
C PRO A 329 -11.65 19.52 -1.35
N PRO A 330 -10.78 19.37 -2.37
CA PRO A 330 -9.56 18.57 -2.24
C PRO A 330 -8.58 19.20 -1.23
N SER A 331 -7.66 18.39 -0.69
CA SER A 331 -6.73 18.78 0.37
C SER A 331 -5.31 18.22 0.11
N PHE A 332 -4.63 18.71 -0.92
CA PHE A 332 -3.33 18.15 -1.32
C PHE A 332 -2.18 18.56 -0.40
N HIS A 333 -2.15 19.82 0.07
CA HIS A 333 -1.00 20.35 0.81
C HIS A 333 -0.96 19.80 2.23
N TYR A 334 -2.12 19.71 2.86
CA TYR A 334 -2.25 19.20 4.21
C TYR A 334 -1.98 17.69 4.26
N ASP A 335 -2.40 16.92 3.25
CA ASP A 335 -2.12 15.48 3.23
C ASP A 335 -0.63 15.19 3.01
N LEU A 336 0.06 16.01 2.20
CA LEU A 336 1.52 15.93 2.06
C LEU A 336 2.26 16.27 3.37
N LEU A 337 1.77 17.26 4.11
CA LEU A 337 2.30 17.60 5.43
C LEU A 337 2.09 16.43 6.41
N LEU A 338 0.89 15.85 6.43
CA LEU A 338 0.58 14.71 7.27
C LEU A 338 1.45 13.49 6.91
N LEU A 339 1.68 13.25 5.62
CA LEU A 339 2.61 12.22 5.16
C LEU A 339 4.01 12.42 5.74
N GLY A 340 4.55 13.65 5.71
CA GLY A 340 5.85 13.96 6.33
C GLY A 340 5.90 13.67 7.83
N PHE A 341 4.80 13.91 8.55
CA PHE A 341 4.72 13.56 9.97
C PHE A 341 4.66 12.04 10.18
N LEU A 342 3.89 11.32 9.35
CA LEU A 342 3.81 9.86 9.40
C LEU A 342 5.14 9.20 9.06
N THR A 343 5.88 9.69 8.06
CA THR A 343 7.20 9.16 7.73
C THR A 343 8.21 9.35 8.86
N LEU A 344 8.16 10.50 9.55
CA LEU A 344 8.96 10.73 10.74
C LEU A 344 8.62 9.73 11.85
N MET A 345 7.34 9.53 12.15
CA MET A 345 6.90 8.56 13.16
C MET A 345 7.32 7.13 12.81
N CYS A 346 7.10 6.69 11.56
CA CYS A 346 7.51 5.37 11.10
C CYS A 346 9.03 5.16 11.19
N GLY A 347 9.81 6.18 10.80
CA GLY A 347 11.27 6.14 10.89
C GLY A 347 11.79 6.03 12.32
N LEU A 348 11.16 6.73 13.27
CA LEU A 348 11.52 6.64 14.69
C LEU A 348 11.18 5.27 15.29
N ILE A 349 10.08 4.66 14.88
CA ILE A 349 9.66 3.33 15.34
C ILE A 349 10.50 2.22 14.68
N GLY A 350 11.12 2.47 13.51
CA GLY A 350 11.87 1.46 12.78
C GLY A 350 11.03 0.65 11.79
N ILE A 351 9.83 1.13 11.45
CA ILE A 351 8.93 0.49 10.48
C ILE A 351 9.02 1.20 9.13
N PRO A 352 8.82 0.48 8.01
CA PRO A 352 8.92 1.08 6.68
C PRO A 352 7.81 2.12 6.51
N PRO A 353 8.08 3.34 6.04
CA PRO A 353 7.05 4.37 5.89
C PRO A 353 6.03 3.99 4.82
N SER A 354 4.82 4.49 5.02
CA SER A 354 3.69 4.25 4.12
C SER A 354 3.44 5.47 3.23
N ASN A 355 3.02 5.23 1.99
CA ASN A 355 2.65 6.25 1.02
C ASN A 355 1.29 5.95 0.38
N GLY A 356 0.77 6.89 -0.43
CA GLY A 356 -0.52 6.73 -1.11
C GLY A 356 -0.47 5.64 -2.18
N VAL A 357 -1.33 4.63 -2.07
CA VAL A 357 -1.34 3.49 -2.99
C VAL A 357 -2.26 3.74 -4.17
N ILE A 358 -1.67 3.73 -5.36
CA ILE A 358 -2.28 4.10 -6.63
C ILE A 358 -3.40 3.17 -7.11
N PRO A 359 -3.28 1.82 -7.09
CA PRO A 359 -4.37 0.96 -7.53
C PRO A 359 -5.53 0.90 -6.52
N GLN A 360 -5.24 1.05 -5.22
CA GLN A 360 -6.23 0.87 -4.15
C GLN A 360 -7.12 2.09 -3.99
N SER A 361 -6.55 3.30 -4.06
CA SER A 361 -7.30 4.55 -3.89
C SER A 361 -8.49 4.73 -4.87
N PRO A 362 -8.34 4.55 -6.20
CA PRO A 362 -9.48 4.62 -7.13
C PRO A 362 -10.41 3.41 -7.00
N MET A 363 -9.93 2.24 -6.57
CA MET A 363 -10.81 1.10 -6.27
C MET A 363 -11.70 1.38 -5.06
N HIS A 364 -11.17 2.05 -4.04
CA HIS A 364 -11.93 2.50 -2.87
C HIS A 364 -13.00 3.50 -3.30
N THR A 365 -12.63 4.54 -4.06
CA THR A 365 -13.59 5.51 -4.60
C THR A 365 -14.68 4.83 -5.45
N LYS A 366 -14.31 3.89 -6.34
CA LYS A 366 -15.28 3.14 -7.16
C LYS A 366 -16.18 2.21 -6.36
N SER A 367 -15.68 1.61 -5.27
CA SER A 367 -16.50 0.75 -4.39
C SER A 367 -17.55 1.53 -3.61
N LEU A 368 -17.28 2.82 -3.36
CA LEU A 368 -18.21 3.78 -2.77
C LEU A 368 -19.09 4.48 -3.81
N ALA A 369 -18.80 4.32 -5.10
CA ALA A 369 -19.59 4.87 -6.18
C ALA A 369 -20.87 4.06 -6.39
N THR A 370 -22.02 4.72 -6.27
CA THR A 370 -23.29 4.20 -6.78
C THR A 370 -23.48 4.67 -8.20
N LEU A 371 -23.36 3.75 -9.16
CA LEU A 371 -23.77 4.01 -10.54
C LEU A 371 -25.29 4.08 -10.60
N LYS A 372 -25.84 5.28 -10.77
CA LYS A 372 -27.27 5.45 -11.02
C LYS A 372 -27.51 5.12 -12.50
N HIS A 373 -27.93 3.89 -12.78
CA HIS A 373 -28.30 3.50 -14.14
C HIS A 373 -29.63 4.17 -14.49
N GLN A 374 -29.60 5.36 -15.12
CA GLN A 374 -30.79 5.90 -15.75
C GLN A 374 -31.03 5.15 -17.06
N VAL A 375 -32.11 4.37 -17.10
CA VAL A 375 -32.61 3.76 -18.33
C VAL A 375 -33.38 4.86 -19.08
N GLY A 376 -32.70 5.51 -20.01
CA GLY A 376 -33.28 6.52 -20.89
C GLY A 376 -32.20 7.14 -21.78
N TYR A 377 -32.46 7.18 -23.09
CA TYR A 377 -31.64 7.69 -24.19
C TYR A 377 -30.85 8.98 -23.86
N GLU A 378 -29.65 8.82 -23.29
CA GLU A 378 -28.44 9.65 -23.41
C GLU A 378 -27.44 9.07 -22.39
N GLU A 379 -26.38 8.42 -22.87
CA GLU A 379 -25.34 7.82 -22.02
C GLU A 379 -24.49 8.93 -21.35
N CYS A 380 -25.06 9.63 -20.38
CA CYS A 380 -24.30 10.32 -19.34
C CYS A 380 -24.43 9.50 -18.06
N SER A 381 -23.44 8.64 -17.82
CA SER A 381 -23.36 7.85 -16.59
C SER A 381 -23.03 8.79 -15.43
N GLU A 382 -24.04 9.24 -14.70
CA GLU A 382 -23.85 10.04 -13.49
C GLU A 382 -23.28 9.13 -12.39
N ILE A 383 -21.97 9.22 -12.17
CA ILE A 383 -21.29 8.55 -11.07
C ILE A 383 -21.58 9.37 -9.80
N LEU A 384 -22.58 8.94 -9.03
CA LEU A 384 -22.79 9.45 -7.68
C LEU A 384 -21.88 8.68 -6.75
N ILE A 385 -20.75 9.27 -6.39
CA ILE A 385 -19.94 8.78 -5.29
C ILE A 385 -20.65 9.10 -3.99
N PHE A 386 -20.90 8.06 -3.18
CA PHE A 386 -20.92 8.23 -1.74
C PHE A 386 -19.49 8.61 -1.35
N ASP A 387 -19.10 9.83 -1.67
CA ASP A 387 -18.32 10.60 -0.73
C ASP A 387 -19.26 10.53 0.45
N GLN A 388 -18.84 9.80 1.47
CA GLN A 388 -19.64 9.51 2.63
C GLN A 388 -20.35 10.85 2.96
N TYR A 389 -21.62 10.83 3.40
CA TYR A 389 -22.41 12.02 3.77
C TYR A 389 -23.26 12.66 2.63
N LEU A 390 -24.47 12.10 2.47
CA LEU A 390 -25.60 12.56 1.66
C LEU A 390 -25.72 14.08 1.45
N THR A 391 -25.93 14.48 0.20
CA THR A 391 -26.92 15.52 -0.16
C THR A 391 -27.65 15.12 -1.45
N LEU A 392 -28.76 14.39 -1.32
CA LEU A 392 -29.84 14.51 -2.29
C LEU A 392 -30.60 15.79 -1.93
N PRO A 393 -30.65 16.84 -2.78
CA PRO A 393 -31.77 17.75 -2.70
C PRO A 393 -32.98 16.98 -3.23
N PHE A 394 -33.98 16.78 -2.38
CA PHE A 394 -35.34 16.61 -2.86
C PHE A 394 -35.66 17.81 -3.75
N LYS A 395 -35.98 17.55 -5.01
CA LYS A 395 -36.93 18.33 -5.78
C LYS A 395 -37.73 17.41 -6.68
#